data_AF-A0A951WBQ8-F1
#
_entry.id   AF-A0A951WBQ8-F1
#
_cell.length_a   1.000
_cell.length_b   1.000
_cell.length_c   1.000
_cell.angle_alpha   90.00
_cell.angle_beta   90.00
_cell.angle_gamma   90.00
#
_symmetry.space_group_name_H-M   'P 1'
#
loop_
_entity.id
_entity.type
_entity.pdbx_description
1 polymer ?
#
loop_
_entity_poly.entity_id
_entity_poly.type
_entity_poly.pdbx_seq_one_letter_code
_entity_poly.pdbx_strand_id
1 'polypeptide(L)'
;MGIYKVNLYKQLSHFYVGRKDYKNAYNLFIIGSNLIGSYDAPSRSGKLNSVEKELMMARKDLELRNDRNKLIFVSVLLIILFILICVLFQLFRVNRKSRKLVEQENDRIRAELEKLTDELAKNNYSEKDLSRYNLTERQLEIIELIKAGKSNKEIAAELFISENTVKYHLKIIYSLLGIDNRVRLK
;
A
#
# COMPACT_ATOMS: atom_id res chain seq x y z
N MET A 1 39.56 40.52 36.78
CA MET A 1 41.01 40.27 36.61
C MET A 1 41.41 39.83 35.18
N GLY A 2 40.57 39.11 34.42
CA GLY A 2 40.93 38.53 33.10
C GLY A 2 41.13 39.52 31.94
N ILE A 3 40.19 40.45 31.70
CA ILE A 3 40.26 41.42 30.57
C ILE A 3 41.53 42.27 30.61
N TYR A 4 41.89 42.77 31.79
CA TYR A 4 43.07 43.62 31.96
C TYR A 4 44.36 42.89 31.58
N LYS A 5 44.48 41.58 31.88
CA LYS A 5 45.62 40.77 31.46
C LYS A 5 45.64 40.55 29.95
N VAL A 6 44.49 40.25 29.34
CA VAL A 6 44.37 40.12 27.88
C VAL A 6 44.81 41.41 27.16
N ASN A 7 44.32 42.56 27.63
CA ASN A 7 44.65 43.84 27.02
C ASN A 7 46.13 44.22 27.25
N LEU A 8 46.68 43.91 28.42
CA LEU A 8 48.10 44.09 28.73
C LEU A 8 48.99 43.29 27.78
N TYR A 9 48.72 41.98 27.59
CA TYR A 9 49.51 41.15 26.67
C TYR A 9 49.38 41.61 25.22
N LYS A 10 48.21 42.09 24.82
CA LYS A 10 47.99 42.69 23.49
C LYS A 10 48.82 43.95 23.30
N GLN A 11 48.80 44.88 24.27
CA GLN A 11 49.58 46.12 24.21
C GLN A 11 51.08 45.85 24.22
N LEU A 12 51.54 44.93 25.07
CA LEU A 12 52.95 44.50 25.10
C LEU A 12 53.37 43.86 23.78
N SER A 13 52.53 43.00 23.19
CA SER A 13 52.82 42.41 21.87
C SER A 13 53.02 43.50 20.81
N HIS A 14 52.13 44.49 20.73
CA HIS A 14 52.27 45.64 19.82
C HIS A 14 53.54 46.47 20.10
N PHE A 15 53.90 46.65 21.37
CA PHE A 15 55.12 47.36 21.75
C PHE A 15 56.39 46.65 21.24
N TYR A 16 56.46 45.32 21.35
CA TYR A 16 57.60 44.54 20.83
C TYR A 16 57.64 44.49 19.29
N VAL A 17 56.48 44.52 18.62
CA VAL A 17 56.42 44.72 17.15
C VAL A 17 57.06 46.05 16.74
N GLY A 18 56.76 47.14 17.46
CA GLY A 18 57.36 48.46 17.20
C GLY A 18 58.89 48.50 17.37
N ARG A 19 59.45 47.58 18.18
CA ARG A 19 60.90 47.41 18.38
C ARG A 19 61.55 46.38 17.45
N LYS A 20 60.80 45.84 16.48
CA LYS A 20 61.24 44.76 15.57
C LYS A 20 61.66 43.46 16.29
N ASP A 21 61.20 43.25 17.52
CA ASP A 21 61.42 42.01 18.27
C ASP A 21 60.20 41.08 18.10
N TYR A 22 60.13 40.47 16.91
CA TYR A 22 58.98 39.66 16.50
C TYR A 22 58.83 38.38 17.33
N LYS A 23 59.93 37.83 17.86
CA LYS A 23 59.90 36.60 18.66
C LYS A 23 59.16 36.84 19.98
N ASN A 24 59.49 37.91 20.69
CA ASN A 24 58.79 38.26 21.93
C ASN A 24 57.36 38.74 21.65
N ALA A 25 57.14 39.50 20.58
CA ALA A 25 55.80 39.91 20.16
C ALA A 25 54.88 38.71 19.90
N TYR A 26 55.38 37.70 19.19
CA TYR A 26 54.64 36.48 18.88
C TYR A 26 54.32 35.67 20.14
N ASN A 27 55.30 35.47 21.04
CA ASN A 27 55.08 34.77 22.30
C ASN A 27 53.98 35.44 23.14
N LEU A 28 54.02 36.77 23.27
CA LEU A 28 53.01 37.54 24.00
C LEU A 28 51.64 37.53 23.33
N PHE A 29 51.60 37.52 21.99
CA PHE A 29 50.36 37.36 21.22
C PHE A 29 49.70 36.01 21.49
N ILE A 30 50.47 34.91 21.45
CA ILE A 30 49.97 33.56 21.73
C ILE A 30 49.45 33.46 23.17
N ILE A 31 50.18 34.02 24.14
CA ILE A 31 49.74 34.09 25.54
C ILE A 31 48.41 34.84 25.63
N GLY A 32 48.31 36.04 25.04
CA GLY A 32 47.08 36.83 25.01
C GLY A 32 45.91 36.08 24.35
N SER A 33 46.15 35.40 23.23
CA SER A 33 45.14 34.61 22.50
C SER A 33 44.61 33.43 23.32
N ASN A 34 45.49 32.71 24.03
CA ASN A 34 45.08 31.61 24.91
C ASN A 34 44.29 32.12 26.14
N LEU A 35 44.65 33.30 26.65
CA LEU A 35 43.91 33.98 27.70
C LEU A 35 42.51 34.44 27.22
N ILE A 36 42.34 34.82 25.95
CA ILE A 36 41.03 35.13 25.36
C ILE A 36 40.14 33.89 25.36
N GLY A 37 40.64 32.73 24.90
CA GLY A 37 39.86 31.49 24.87
C GLY A 37 39.34 31.02 26.25
N SER A 38 40.12 31.26 27.32
CA SER A 38 39.72 30.98 28.70
C SER A 38 38.84 32.07 29.33
N TYR A 39 38.97 33.32 28.86
CA TYR A 39 38.16 34.46 29.32
C TYR A 39 36.78 34.53 28.66
N ASP A 40 36.67 34.13 27.39
CA ASP A 40 35.40 34.19 26.67
C ASP A 40 34.41 33.10 27.11
N ALA A 41 34.88 32.03 27.75
CA ALA A 41 34.05 30.96 28.32
C ALA A 41 32.97 31.48 29.32
N PRO A 42 33.25 32.43 30.23
CA PRO A 42 32.22 33.08 31.06
C PRO A 42 31.50 34.31 30.45
N SER A 43 31.85 34.78 29.24
CA SER A 43 31.24 35.96 28.63
C SER A 43 29.85 35.67 28.01
N ARG A 44 29.00 36.70 27.82
CA ARG A 44 27.67 36.56 27.17
C ARG A 44 27.77 35.93 25.77
N SER A 45 28.88 36.16 25.06
CA SER A 45 29.19 35.56 23.75
C SER A 45 29.57 34.08 23.86
N GLY A 46 30.36 33.70 24.88
CA GLY A 46 30.69 32.29 25.12
C GLY A 46 29.48 31.46 25.55
N LYS A 47 28.62 32.02 26.42
CA LYS A 47 27.32 31.42 26.77
C LYS A 47 26.39 31.28 25.56
N LEU A 48 26.39 32.25 24.65
CA LEU A 48 25.59 32.17 23.43
C LEU A 48 26.10 31.07 22.50
N ASN A 49 27.42 30.97 22.31
CA ASN A 49 28.04 29.94 21.49
C ASN A 49 27.84 28.52 22.07
N SER A 50 27.88 28.36 23.39
CA SER A 50 27.60 27.06 24.02
C SER A 50 26.14 26.65 23.82
N VAL A 51 25.20 27.58 24.00
CA VAL A 51 23.76 27.34 23.76
C VAL A 51 23.49 27.06 22.28
N GLU A 52 24.13 27.79 21.36
CA GLU A 52 24.02 27.54 19.92
C GLU A 52 24.54 26.15 19.55
N LYS A 53 25.67 25.73 20.14
CA LYS A 53 26.23 24.40 19.94
C LYS A 53 25.30 23.31 20.49
N GLU A 54 24.71 23.50 21.67
CA GLU A 54 23.70 22.59 22.23
C GLU A 54 22.46 22.50 21.35
N LEU A 55 21.93 23.64 20.88
CA LEU A 55 20.81 23.68 19.94
C LEU A 55 21.15 22.98 18.62
N MET A 56 22.36 23.15 18.11
CA MET A 56 22.83 22.48 16.90
C MET A 56 22.93 20.96 17.10
N MET A 57 23.47 20.49 18.23
CA MET A 57 23.51 19.07 18.56
C MET A 57 22.10 18.49 18.71
N ALA A 58 21.21 19.19 19.44
CA ALA A 58 19.83 18.79 19.61
C ALA A 58 19.06 18.72 18.28
N ARG A 59 19.25 19.70 17.37
CA ARG A 59 18.67 19.68 16.02
C ARG A 59 19.19 18.49 15.20
N LYS A 60 20.50 18.26 15.22
CA LYS A 60 21.11 17.13 14.51
C LYS A 60 20.57 15.78 15.02
N ASP A 61 20.40 15.64 16.33
CA ASP A 61 19.80 14.44 16.92
C ASP A 61 18.33 14.26 16.53
N LEU A 62 17.57 15.36 16.45
CA LEU A 62 16.18 15.33 15.97
C LEU A 62 16.10 14.94 14.48
N GLU A 63 16.97 15.47 13.64
CA GLU A 63 17.07 15.10 12.22
C GLU A 63 17.40 13.60 12.07
N LEU A 64 18.41 13.11 12.80
CA LEU A 64 18.78 11.69 12.80
C LEU A 64 17.65 10.77 13.29
N ARG A 65 16.86 11.21 14.29
CA ARG A 65 15.68 10.48 14.76
C ARG A 65 14.57 10.48 13.72
N ASN A 66 14.32 11.62 13.07
CA ASN A 66 13.30 11.75 12.05
C ASN A 66 13.62 10.89 10.82
N ASP A 67 14.87 10.88 10.37
CA ASP A 67 15.29 10.05 9.25
C ASP A 67 15.20 8.55 9.55
N ARG A 68 15.57 8.14 10.78
CA ARG A 68 15.32 6.76 11.24
C ARG A 68 13.84 6.42 11.27
N ASN A 69 12.98 7.31 11.79
CA ASN A 69 11.54 7.08 11.83
C ASN A 69 10.92 6.99 10.43
N LYS A 70 11.37 7.81 9.47
CA LYS A 70 10.95 7.71 8.07
C LYS A 70 11.33 6.35 7.47
N LEU A 71 12.56 5.88 7.71
CA LEU A 71 12.99 4.56 7.24
C LEU A 71 12.17 3.42 7.84
N ILE A 72 11.88 3.48 9.15
CA ILE A 72 11.02 2.51 9.83
C ILE A 72 9.59 2.56 9.26
N PHE A 73 9.05 3.75 9.02
CA PHE A 73 7.72 3.89 8.44
C PHE A 73 7.63 3.27 7.05
N VAL A 74 8.63 3.53 6.19
CA VAL A 74 8.70 2.94 4.84
C VAL A 74 8.82 1.42 4.91
N SER A 75 9.64 0.86 5.81
CA SER A 75 9.78 -0.59 5.93
C SER A 75 8.49 -1.26 6.42
N VAL A 76 7.78 -0.66 7.38
CA VAL A 76 6.46 -1.14 7.84
C VAL A 76 5.45 -1.11 6.71
N LEU A 77 5.40 -0.03 5.92
CA LEU A 77 4.51 0.08 4.77
C LEU A 77 4.77 -1.04 3.74
N LEU A 78 6.04 -1.33 3.46
CA LEU A 78 6.44 -2.40 2.54
C LEU A 78 6.04 -3.79 3.06
N ILE A 79 6.18 -4.04 4.36
CA ILE A 79 5.74 -5.29 4.98
C ILE A 79 4.23 -5.45 4.87
N ILE A 80 3.46 -4.40 5.16
CA ILE A 80 2.00 -4.41 5.02
C ILE A 80 1.60 -4.69 3.56
N LEU A 81 2.25 -4.01 2.61
CA LEU A 81 2.01 -4.22 1.19
C LEU A 81 2.33 -5.66 0.76
N PHE A 82 3.44 -6.22 1.25
CA PHE A 82 3.82 -7.61 0.98
C PHE A 82 2.80 -8.60 1.54
N ILE A 83 2.34 -8.39 2.78
CA ILE A 83 1.29 -9.21 3.39
C ILE A 83 0.00 -9.12 2.57
N LEU A 84 -0.40 -7.92 2.15
CA LEU A 84 -1.57 -7.70 1.32
C LEU A 84 -1.46 -8.47 -0.02
N ILE A 85 -0.33 -8.36 -0.71
CA ILE A 85 -0.06 -9.08 -1.96
C ILE A 85 -0.12 -10.59 -1.73
N CYS A 86 0.48 -11.09 -0.65
CA CYS A 86 0.44 -12.50 -0.27
C CYS A 86 -0.99 -13.00 -0.01
N VAL A 87 -1.80 -12.23 0.72
CA VAL A 87 -3.21 -12.57 0.98
C VAL A 87 -4.00 -12.58 -0.33
N LEU A 88 -3.85 -11.58 -1.17
CA LEU A 88 -4.49 -11.53 -2.49
C LEU A 88 -4.07 -12.71 -3.37
N PHE A 89 -2.79 -13.08 -3.36
CA PHE A 89 -2.28 -14.24 -4.09
C PHE A 89 -2.85 -15.55 -3.55
N GLN A 90 -2.96 -15.71 -2.22
CA GLN A 90 -3.60 -16.87 -1.61
C GLN A 90 -5.08 -16.98 -2.00
N LEU A 91 -5.84 -15.87 -1.91
CA LEU A 91 -7.24 -15.83 -2.33
C LEU A 91 -7.38 -16.17 -3.83
N PHE A 92 -6.51 -15.62 -4.67
CA PHE A 92 -6.47 -15.94 -6.09
C PHE A 92 -6.19 -17.43 -6.34
N ARG A 93 -5.23 -18.02 -5.62
CA ARG A 93 -4.88 -19.43 -5.72
C ARG A 93 -6.02 -20.34 -5.28
N VAL A 94 -6.69 -20.02 -4.18
CA VAL A 94 -7.87 -20.77 -3.68
C VAL A 94 -9.01 -20.66 -4.70
N ASN A 95 -9.35 -19.45 -5.14
CA ASN A 95 -10.39 -19.24 -6.15
C ASN A 95 -10.10 -19.97 -7.47
N ARG A 96 -8.83 -20.08 -7.87
CA ARG A 96 -8.45 -20.83 -9.07
C ARG A 96 -8.62 -22.34 -8.91
N LYS A 97 -8.40 -22.88 -7.71
CA LYS A 97 -8.62 -24.31 -7.41
C LYS A 97 -10.12 -24.65 -7.36
N SER A 98 -10.90 -23.86 -6.65
CA SER A 98 -12.35 -24.07 -6.52
C SER A 98 -13.06 -24.04 -7.88
N ARG A 99 -12.59 -23.21 -8.82
CA ARG A 99 -13.13 -23.17 -10.19
C ARG A 99 -12.98 -24.48 -10.95
N LYS A 100 -11.83 -25.16 -10.84
CA LYS A 100 -11.59 -26.44 -11.54
C LYS A 100 -12.46 -27.57 -11.01
N LEU A 101 -12.64 -27.64 -9.69
CA LEU A 101 -13.48 -28.66 -9.07
C LEU A 101 -14.96 -28.46 -9.45
N VAL A 102 -15.43 -27.21 -9.42
CA VAL A 102 -16.79 -26.87 -9.84
C VAL A 102 -17.01 -27.18 -11.32
N GLU A 103 -16.02 -26.92 -12.19
CA GLU A 103 -16.10 -27.26 -13.61
C GLU A 103 -16.19 -28.78 -13.84
N GLN A 104 -15.37 -29.57 -13.14
CA GLN A 104 -15.42 -31.03 -13.20
C GLN A 104 -16.75 -31.59 -12.70
N GLU A 105 -17.27 -31.06 -11.59
CA GLU A 105 -18.55 -31.50 -11.05
C GLU A 105 -19.70 -31.10 -11.97
N ASN A 106 -19.65 -29.90 -12.57
CA ASN A 106 -20.63 -29.46 -13.55
C ASN A 106 -20.63 -30.37 -14.79
N ASP A 107 -19.47 -30.76 -15.30
CA ASP A 107 -19.37 -31.65 -16.46
C ASP A 107 -19.86 -33.06 -16.14
N ARG A 108 -19.62 -33.55 -14.92
CA ARG A 108 -20.20 -34.82 -14.44
C ARG A 108 -21.72 -34.76 -14.37
N ILE A 109 -22.27 -33.71 -13.74
CA ILE A 109 -23.72 -33.49 -13.64
C ILE A 109 -24.36 -33.39 -15.03
N ARG A 110 -23.70 -32.74 -15.99
CA ARG A 110 -24.15 -32.67 -17.38
C ARG A 110 -24.20 -34.03 -18.05
N ALA A 111 -23.16 -34.85 -17.90
CA ALA A 111 -23.13 -36.19 -18.45
C ALA A 111 -24.19 -37.10 -17.82
N GLU A 112 -24.48 -36.91 -16.53
CA GLU A 112 -25.56 -37.62 -15.83
C GLU A 112 -26.95 -37.15 -16.27
N LEU A 113 -27.15 -35.84 -16.44
CA LEU A 113 -28.36 -35.27 -17.02
C LEU A 113 -28.60 -35.77 -18.44
N GLU A 114 -27.58 -35.85 -19.28
CA GLU A 114 -27.68 -36.33 -20.66
C GLU A 114 -28.15 -37.79 -20.70
N LYS A 115 -27.60 -38.64 -19.83
CA LYS A 115 -28.06 -40.02 -19.66
C LYS A 115 -29.51 -40.10 -19.20
N LEU A 116 -29.88 -39.31 -18.19
CA LEU A 116 -31.25 -39.27 -17.69
C LEU A 116 -32.23 -38.74 -18.74
N THR A 117 -31.85 -37.73 -19.53
CA THR A 117 -32.67 -37.22 -20.63
C THR A 117 -32.82 -38.24 -21.75
N ASP A 118 -31.77 -39.01 -22.07
CA ASP A 118 -31.83 -40.08 -23.05
C ASP A 118 -32.71 -41.25 -22.57
N GLU A 119 -32.64 -41.57 -21.27
CA GLU A 119 -33.52 -42.56 -20.62
C GLU A 119 -34.98 -42.09 -20.59
N LEU A 120 -35.23 -40.81 -20.32
CA LEU A 120 -36.56 -40.20 -20.34
C LEU A 120 -37.12 -40.09 -21.77
N ALA A 121 -36.27 -39.75 -22.75
CA ALA A 121 -36.64 -39.69 -24.17
C ALA A 121 -37.01 -41.07 -24.72
N LYS A 122 -36.31 -42.13 -24.27
CA LYS A 122 -36.67 -43.52 -24.58
C LYS A 122 -38.01 -43.97 -23.97
N ASN A 123 -38.46 -43.31 -22.88
CA ASN A 123 -39.67 -43.70 -22.14
C ASN A 123 -40.94 -42.88 -22.48
N ASN A 124 -40.90 -41.96 -23.45
CA ASN A 124 -42.07 -41.24 -23.99
C ASN A 124 -43.08 -40.71 -22.95
N TYR A 125 -42.87 -39.47 -22.48
CA TYR A 125 -43.99 -38.66 -22.01
C TYR A 125 -44.17 -37.39 -22.86
N SER A 126 -45.19 -37.44 -23.71
CA SER A 126 -46.17 -36.40 -24.03
C SER A 126 -45.74 -34.92 -23.94
N GLU A 127 -45.89 -34.27 -25.08
CA GLU A 127 -45.62 -32.90 -25.53
C GLU A 127 -46.41 -31.78 -24.81
N LYS A 128 -46.83 -31.98 -23.55
CA LYS A 128 -47.72 -31.03 -22.87
C LYS A 128 -47.38 -30.92 -21.39
N ASP A 129 -46.48 -30.00 -21.03
CA ASP A 129 -46.36 -29.43 -19.68
C ASP A 129 -45.22 -28.38 -19.65
N LEU A 130 -45.55 -27.10 -19.82
CA LEU A 130 -44.60 -25.98 -19.61
C LEU A 130 -44.22 -25.79 -18.12
N SER A 131 -44.65 -26.70 -17.24
CA SER A 131 -44.20 -26.88 -15.85
C SER A 131 -42.93 -27.74 -15.72
N ARG A 132 -42.35 -28.24 -16.83
CA ARG A 132 -41.26 -29.25 -16.88
C ARG A 132 -39.83 -28.75 -16.91
N TYR A 133 -39.57 -27.47 -17.09
CA TYR A 133 -38.19 -26.99 -17.14
C TYR A 133 -37.68 -26.83 -15.71
N ASN A 134 -36.95 -27.84 -15.20
CA ASN A 134 -36.21 -27.83 -13.93
C ASN A 134 -35.13 -26.72 -13.94
N LEU A 135 -35.56 -25.47 -14.00
CA LEU A 135 -34.70 -24.32 -13.88
C LEU A 135 -34.18 -24.28 -12.45
N THR A 136 -32.86 -24.21 -12.30
CA THR A 136 -32.28 -24.03 -10.98
C THR A 136 -32.68 -22.67 -10.42
N GLU A 137 -32.74 -22.53 -9.10
CA GLU A 137 -33.03 -21.26 -8.43
C GLU A 137 -32.21 -20.10 -9.02
N ARG A 138 -30.94 -20.38 -9.32
CA ARG A 138 -30.04 -19.43 -9.96
C ARG A 138 -30.44 -19.01 -11.37
N GLN A 139 -31.01 -19.91 -12.16
CA GLN A 139 -31.52 -19.59 -13.49
C GLN A 139 -32.80 -18.76 -13.42
N LEU A 140 -33.65 -19.02 -12.42
CA LEU A 140 -34.85 -18.21 -12.16
C LEU A 140 -34.49 -16.78 -11.78
N GLU A 141 -33.54 -16.59 -10.85
CA GLU A 141 -33.04 -15.26 -10.48
C GLU A 141 -32.52 -14.47 -11.70
N ILE A 142 -31.77 -15.15 -12.58
CA ILE A 142 -31.26 -14.52 -13.81
C ILE A 142 -32.40 -14.11 -14.74
N ILE A 143 -33.46 -14.92 -14.86
CA ILE A 143 -34.65 -14.59 -15.67
C ILE A 143 -35.38 -13.38 -15.08
N GLU A 144 -35.55 -13.31 -13.77
CA GLU A 144 -36.20 -12.19 -13.09
C GLU A 144 -35.45 -10.87 -13.33
N LEU A 145 -34.12 -10.89 -13.21
CA LEU A 145 -33.31 -9.71 -13.47
C LEU A 145 -33.34 -9.28 -14.95
N ILE A 146 -33.50 -10.22 -15.89
CA ILE A 146 -33.71 -9.90 -17.31
C ILE A 146 -35.06 -9.23 -17.54
N LYS A 147 -36.13 -9.73 -16.92
CA LYS A 147 -37.46 -9.12 -16.95
C LYS A 147 -37.44 -7.71 -16.36
N ALA A 148 -36.62 -7.48 -15.34
CA ALA A 148 -36.35 -6.16 -14.78
C ALA A 148 -35.49 -5.26 -15.69
N GLY A 149 -35.09 -5.72 -16.88
CA GLY A 149 -34.36 -4.94 -17.88
C GLY A 149 -32.84 -4.85 -17.66
N LYS A 150 -32.29 -5.53 -16.65
CA LYS A 150 -30.86 -5.46 -16.30
C LYS A 150 -29.96 -6.06 -17.37
N SER A 151 -28.90 -5.38 -17.77
CA SER A 151 -27.85 -5.90 -18.65
C SER A 151 -27.08 -7.06 -18.02
N ASN A 152 -26.37 -7.86 -18.83
CA ASN A 152 -25.57 -8.97 -18.31
C ASN A 152 -24.50 -8.52 -17.30
N LYS A 153 -23.98 -7.30 -17.46
CA LYS A 153 -23.00 -6.71 -16.54
C LYS A 153 -23.63 -6.36 -15.19
N GLU A 154 -24.85 -5.86 -15.20
CA GLU A 154 -25.60 -5.54 -13.97
C GLU A 154 -26.03 -6.81 -13.25
N ILE A 155 -26.54 -7.82 -13.98
CA ILE A 155 -26.85 -9.14 -13.44
C ILE A 155 -25.60 -9.76 -12.80
N ALA A 156 -24.46 -9.69 -13.47
CA ALA A 156 -23.19 -10.19 -12.94
C ALA A 156 -22.79 -9.50 -11.62
N ALA A 157 -22.98 -8.18 -11.53
CA ALA A 157 -22.68 -7.41 -10.33
C ALA A 157 -23.65 -7.76 -9.17
N GLU A 158 -24.95 -7.82 -9.46
CA GLU A 158 -26.02 -8.07 -8.48
C GLU A 158 -25.95 -9.50 -7.92
N LEU A 159 -25.57 -10.45 -8.77
CA LEU A 159 -25.43 -11.85 -8.42
C LEU A 159 -24.00 -12.22 -7.97
N PHE A 160 -23.06 -11.28 -7.90
CA PHE A 160 -21.64 -11.51 -7.55
C PHE A 160 -20.95 -12.61 -8.39
N ILE A 161 -21.22 -12.66 -9.69
CA ILE A 161 -20.63 -13.61 -10.65
C ILE A 161 -19.99 -12.88 -11.83
N SER A 162 -19.28 -13.61 -12.69
CA SER A 162 -18.72 -13.01 -13.92
C SER A 162 -19.77 -12.88 -15.01
N GLU A 163 -19.65 -11.89 -15.89
CA GLU A 163 -20.54 -11.74 -17.06
C GLU A 163 -20.52 -12.99 -17.96
N ASN A 164 -19.37 -13.67 -18.05
CA ASN A 164 -19.25 -14.93 -18.79
C ASN A 164 -20.09 -16.05 -18.15
N THR A 165 -20.16 -16.09 -16.82
CA THR A 165 -21.03 -17.01 -16.08
C THR A 165 -22.51 -16.71 -16.37
N VAL A 166 -22.89 -15.43 -16.44
CA VAL A 166 -24.25 -15.04 -16.84
C VAL A 166 -24.56 -15.50 -18.27
N LYS A 167 -23.67 -15.24 -19.23
CA LYS A 167 -23.83 -15.69 -20.63
C LYS A 167 -23.98 -17.21 -20.74
N TYR A 168 -23.21 -17.93 -19.94
CA TYR A 168 -23.29 -19.39 -19.86
C TYR A 168 -24.67 -19.85 -19.35
N HIS A 169 -25.16 -19.28 -18.24
CA HIS A 169 -26.50 -19.60 -17.74
C HIS A 169 -27.59 -19.24 -18.76
N LEU A 170 -27.45 -18.11 -19.47
CA LEU A 170 -28.39 -17.73 -20.52
C LEU A 170 -28.41 -18.71 -21.68
N LYS A 171 -27.25 -19.24 -22.10
CA LYS A 171 -27.22 -20.29 -23.13
C LYS A 171 -28.01 -21.53 -22.71
N ILE A 172 -27.91 -21.93 -21.44
CA ILE A 172 -28.68 -23.05 -20.90
C ILE A 172 -30.17 -22.71 -20.84
N ILE A 173 -30.53 -21.55 -20.29
CA ILE A 173 -31.92 -21.07 -20.22
C ILE A 173 -32.56 -21.04 -21.62
N TYR A 174 -31.84 -20.52 -22.61
CA TYR A 174 -32.30 -20.42 -23.99
C TYR A 174 -32.51 -21.81 -24.61
N SER A 175 -31.55 -22.71 -24.40
CA SER A 175 -31.64 -24.10 -24.84
C SER A 175 -32.79 -24.85 -24.18
N LEU A 176 -33.03 -24.62 -22.88
CA LEU A 176 -34.14 -25.24 -22.16
C LEU A 176 -35.47 -24.70 -22.66
N LEU A 177 -35.62 -23.38 -22.77
CA LEU A 177 -36.87 -22.74 -23.15
C LEU A 177 -37.14 -22.76 -24.67
N GLY A 178 -36.24 -23.32 -25.48
CA GLY A 178 -36.38 -23.37 -26.94
C GLY A 178 -36.37 -21.98 -27.60
N ILE A 179 -35.78 -20.99 -26.94
CA ILE A 179 -35.72 -19.60 -27.42
C ILE A 179 -34.30 -19.26 -27.86
N ASP A 180 -34.22 -18.43 -28.88
CA ASP A 180 -33.01 -18.01 -29.56
C ASP A 180 -32.59 -16.57 -29.20
N ASN A 181 -33.49 -15.81 -28.57
CA ASN A 181 -33.28 -14.38 -28.35
C ASN A 181 -33.78 -13.90 -26.97
N ARG A 182 -32.94 -13.08 -26.33
CA ARG A 182 -33.22 -12.34 -25.08
C ARG A 182 -34.54 -11.57 -25.13
N VAL A 183 -34.92 -11.04 -26.30
CA VAL A 183 -36.17 -10.28 -26.47
C VAL A 183 -37.39 -11.12 -26.11
N ARG A 184 -37.35 -12.44 -26.33
CA ARG A 184 -38.45 -13.36 -25.97
C ARG A 184 -38.55 -13.64 -24.46
N LEU A 185 -37.59 -13.18 -23.65
CA LEU A 185 -37.61 -13.29 -22.18
C LEU A 185 -38.06 -12.02 -21.47
N LYS A 186 -38.20 -10.90 -22.20
CA LYS A 186 -38.69 -9.63 -21.67
C LYS A 186 -40.21 -9.63 -21.58
#